data_AF-A0A946M310-F1
#
_entry.id   AF-A0A946M310-F1
#
_cell.length_a   1.000
_cell.length_b   1.000
_cell.length_c   1.000
_cell.angle_alpha   90.00
_cell.angle_beta   90.00
_cell.angle_gamma   90.00
#
_symmetry.space_group_name_H-M   'P 1'
#
loop_
_entity.id
_entity.type
_entity.pdbx_description
1 polymer ?
#
loop_
_entity_poly.entity_id
_entity_poly.type
_entity_poly.pdbx_seq_one_letter_code
_entity_poly.pdbx_strand_id
1 'polypeptide(L)'
;MSESFADLLEESFRSTVMQNGDLVSGTVIDVTDEVVLVDAGLKTEAAIPTEQFRSREGELEVKIGDIVEVALEAVADGYGETILSREKAKRQEAWTRLQVALDANDTVVGMISGKVRG
;
A
#
# COMPACT_ATOMS: atom_id res chain seq x y z
N MET A 1 37.03 9.68 -10.74
CA MET A 1 36.47 9.32 -9.43
C MET A 1 35.70 8.05 -9.66
N SER A 2 36.34 6.90 -9.45
CA SER A 2 35.72 5.59 -9.57
C SER A 2 34.84 5.39 -8.35
N GLU A 3 33.53 5.48 -8.50
CA GLU A 3 32.60 5.02 -7.46
C GLU A 3 32.95 3.57 -7.13
N SER A 4 33.24 3.29 -5.86
CA SER A 4 33.59 1.94 -5.43
C SER A 4 32.34 1.07 -5.57
N PHE A 5 32.48 -0.18 -5.99
CA PHE A 5 31.38 -1.15 -5.94
C PHE A 5 30.73 -1.20 -4.55
N ALA A 6 31.51 -0.95 -3.49
CA ALA A 6 31.01 -0.84 -2.14
C ALA A 6 30.01 0.32 -1.97
N ASP A 7 30.28 1.49 -2.56
CA ASP A 7 29.44 2.68 -2.41
C ASP A 7 28.12 2.52 -3.17
N LEU A 8 28.18 2.02 -4.42
CA LEU A 8 26.98 1.74 -5.23
C LEU A 8 26.12 0.61 -4.64
N LEU A 9 26.75 -0.40 -4.04
CA LEU A 9 26.06 -1.49 -3.37
C LEU A 9 25.38 -1.00 -2.08
N GLU A 10 26.03 -0.12 -1.32
CA GLU A 10 25.48 0.47 -0.10
C GLU A 10 24.29 1.41 -0.40
N GLU A 11 24.35 2.18 -1.50
CA GLU A 11 23.20 2.93 -2.01
C GLU A 11 22.04 2.02 -2.46
N SER A 12 22.34 0.91 -3.13
CA SER A 12 21.33 -0.08 -3.52
C SER A 12 20.65 -0.68 -2.29
N PHE A 13 21.38 -1.02 -1.23
CA PHE A 13 20.79 -1.50 0.02
C PHE A 13 19.93 -0.44 0.70
N ARG A 14 20.36 0.83 0.71
CA ARG A 14 19.54 1.93 1.26
C ARG A 14 18.23 2.13 0.50
N SER A 15 18.22 1.97 -0.82
CA SER A 15 16.99 2.03 -1.62
C SER A 15 16.05 0.84 -1.39
N THR A 16 16.57 -0.26 -0.82
CA THR A 16 15.84 -1.51 -0.58
C THR A 16 15.35 -1.65 0.87
N VAL A 17 15.70 -0.70 1.77
CA VAL A 17 15.11 -0.69 3.12
C VAL A 17 13.68 -0.16 3.04
N MET A 18 12.76 -1.01 2.58
CA MET A 18 11.34 -0.73 2.68
C MET A 18 10.98 -0.63 4.16
N GLN A 19 10.46 0.53 4.56
CA GLN A 19 10.00 0.77 5.91
C GLN A 19 8.53 0.38 6.05
N ASN A 20 8.13 -0.02 7.25
CA ASN A 20 6.71 -0.24 7.54
C ASN A 20 5.95 1.08 7.30
N GLY A 21 4.95 1.05 6.43
CA GLY A 21 4.18 2.20 5.97
C GLY A 21 4.49 2.66 4.55
N ASP A 22 5.48 2.04 3.87
CA ASP A 22 5.74 2.35 2.47
C ASP A 22 4.62 1.83 1.57
N LEU A 23 4.25 2.66 0.58
CA LEU A 23 3.32 2.31 -0.49
C LEU A 23 4.09 1.55 -1.58
N VAL A 24 3.64 0.34 -1.88
CA VAL A 24 4.23 -0.53 -2.90
C VAL A 24 3.16 -0.91 -3.91
N SER A 25 3.52 -0.91 -5.19
CA SER A 25 2.68 -1.45 -6.26
C SER A 25 2.84 -2.97 -6.32
N GLY A 26 1.74 -3.71 -6.17
CA GLY A 26 1.72 -5.16 -6.30
C GLY A 26 0.78 -5.64 -7.39
N THR A 27 1.10 -6.77 -8.01
CA THR A 27 0.29 -7.42 -9.03
C THR A 27 -0.52 -8.55 -8.40
N VAL A 28 -1.82 -8.61 -8.69
CA VAL A 28 -2.69 -9.68 -8.23
C VAL A 28 -2.37 -10.96 -9.02
N ILE A 29 -1.89 -11.99 -8.32
CA ILE A 29 -1.61 -13.31 -8.93
C ILE A 29 -2.83 -14.21 -8.85
N ASP A 30 -3.54 -14.18 -7.73
CA ASP A 30 -4.70 -15.04 -7.51
C ASP A 30 -5.75 -14.37 -6.63
N VAL A 31 -7.00 -14.75 -6.85
CA VAL A 31 -8.17 -14.22 -6.14
C VAL A 31 -9.02 -15.40 -5.69
N THR A 32 -9.06 -15.65 -4.38
CA THR A 32 -9.99 -16.59 -3.74
C THR A 32 -11.11 -15.83 -3.03
N ASP A 33 -12.16 -16.51 -2.54
CA ASP A 33 -13.28 -15.86 -1.84
C ASP A 33 -12.85 -15.19 -0.53
N GLU A 34 -11.82 -15.72 0.14
CA GLU A 34 -11.33 -15.24 1.44
C GLU A 34 -10.14 -14.28 1.30
N VAL A 35 -9.19 -14.59 0.41
CA VAL A 35 -7.94 -13.83 0.25
C VAL A 35 -7.56 -13.57 -1.20
N VAL A 36 -6.90 -12.44 -1.43
CA VAL A 36 -6.26 -12.07 -2.69
C VAL A 36 -4.75 -12.20 -2.49
N LEU A 37 -4.08 -12.97 -3.35
CA LEU A 37 -2.63 -13.04 -3.38
C LEU A 37 -2.07 -11.93 -4.26
N VAL A 38 -1.17 -11.14 -3.68
CA VAL A 38 -0.51 -10.02 -4.35
C VAL A 38 1.01 -10.20 -4.28
N ASP A 39 1.67 -10.09 -5.42
CA ASP A 39 3.13 -10.01 -5.50
C ASP A 39 3.56 -8.55 -5.66
N ALA A 40 4.30 -8.07 -4.67
CA ALA A 40 4.83 -6.71 -4.60
C ALA A 40 6.34 -6.65 -4.90
N GLY A 41 6.93 -7.69 -5.51
CA GLY A 41 8.38 -7.79 -5.73
C GLY A 41 9.15 -8.05 -4.43
N LEU A 42 8.46 -8.55 -3.41
CA LEU A 42 9.03 -8.91 -2.11
C LEU A 42 9.42 -10.39 -2.09
N LYS A 43 10.05 -10.82 -0.99
CA LYS A 43 10.54 -12.19 -0.84
C LYS A 43 9.43 -13.25 -0.89
N THR A 44 8.21 -12.88 -0.51
CA THR A 44 7.04 -13.75 -0.43
C THR A 44 5.81 -12.98 -0.91
N GLU A 45 4.87 -13.70 -1.52
CA GLU A 45 3.55 -13.17 -1.85
C GLU A 45 2.79 -12.78 -0.57
N ALA A 46 1.96 -11.76 -0.67
CA ALA A 46 1.11 -11.30 0.42
C ALA A 46 -0.33 -11.78 0.23
N ALA A 47 -0.89 -12.38 1.27
CA ALA A 47 -2.31 -12.71 1.33
C ALA A 47 -3.07 -11.54 1.97
N ILE A 48 -3.93 -10.88 1.20
CA ILE A 48 -4.73 -9.75 1.65
C ILE A 48 -6.21 -10.15 1.64
N PRO A 49 -6.96 -9.98 2.75
CA PRO A 49 -8.39 -10.31 2.79
C PRO A 49 -9.19 -9.63 1.67
N THR A 50 -10.09 -10.37 1.01
CA THR A 50 -10.94 -9.83 -0.07
C THR A 50 -11.79 -8.65 0.38
N GLU A 51 -12.11 -8.56 1.67
CA GLU A 51 -12.83 -7.45 2.29
C GLU A 51 -12.16 -6.09 2.03
N GLN A 52 -10.83 -6.04 1.96
CA GLN A 52 -10.11 -4.79 1.67
C GLN A 52 -10.25 -4.35 0.19
N PHE A 53 -10.61 -5.27 -0.70
CA PHE A 53 -10.82 -5.02 -2.12
C PHE A 53 -12.28 -4.76 -2.49
N ARG A 54 -13.21 -4.89 -1.54
CA ARG A 54 -14.62 -4.58 -1.78
C ARG A 54 -14.84 -3.07 -1.82
N SER A 55 -15.66 -2.64 -2.77
CA SER A 55 -16.15 -1.27 -2.84
C SER A 55 -17.20 -1.00 -1.77
N ARG A 56 -17.65 0.26 -1.66
CA ARG A 56 -18.79 0.65 -0.78
C ARG A 56 -20.08 -0.10 -1.12
N GLU A 57 -20.20 -0.58 -2.35
CA GLU A 57 -21.35 -1.34 -2.85
C GLU A 57 -21.19 -2.86 -2.66
N GLY A 58 -20.07 -3.32 -2.11
CA GLY A 58 -19.80 -4.73 -1.82
C GLY A 58 -19.22 -5.54 -2.99
N GLU A 59 -19.05 -4.92 -4.16
CA GLU A 59 -18.44 -5.55 -5.33
C GLU A 59 -16.91 -5.61 -5.20
N LEU A 60 -16.32 -6.73 -5.65
CA LEU A 60 -14.88 -6.90 -5.68
C LEU A 60 -14.29 -6.12 -6.87
N GLU A 61 -13.47 -5.11 -6.60
CA GLU A 61 -12.90 -4.23 -7.62
C GLU A 61 -11.60 -4.75 -8.25
N VAL A 62 -11.20 -5.99 -7.97
CA VAL A 62 -9.90 -6.54 -8.40
C VAL A 62 -10.04 -7.83 -9.20
N LYS A 63 -9.18 -7.98 -10.21
CA LYS A 63 -9.04 -9.19 -11.02
C LYS A 63 -7.59 -9.64 -11.02
N ILE A 64 -7.40 -10.91 -11.39
CA ILE A 64 -6.07 -11.48 -11.60
C ILE A 64 -5.37 -10.68 -12.71
N GLY A 65 -4.14 -10.23 -12.44
CA GLY A 65 -3.34 -9.39 -13.33
C GLY A 65 -3.48 -7.89 -13.11
N ASP A 66 -4.37 -7.43 -12.24
CA ASP A 66 -4.49 -6.00 -11.90
C ASP A 66 -3.33 -5.56 -11.00
N ILE A 67 -2.91 -4.30 -11.17
CA ILE A 67 -1.91 -3.65 -10.32
C ILE A 67 -2.65 -2.87 -9.24
N VAL A 68 -2.32 -3.15 -7.98
CA VAL A 68 -2.92 -2.52 -6.80
C VAL A 68 -1.84 -1.88 -5.93
N GLU A 69 -2.14 -0.72 -5.37
CA GLU A 69 -1.29 -0.09 -4.37
C GLU A 69 -1.62 -0.62 -2.97
N VAL A 70 -0.59 -1.09 -2.27
CA VAL A 70 -0.69 -1.73 -0.97
C VAL A 70 0.37 -1.17 -0.03
N ALA A 71 0.01 -0.95 1.22
CA ALA A 71 0.95 -0.45 2.22
C ALA A 71 1.60 -1.62 2.94
N LEU A 72 2.92 -1.56 3.11
CA LEU A 72 3.70 -2.55 3.84
C LEU A 72 3.46 -2.38 5.34
N GLU A 73 2.86 -3.36 6.01
CA GLU A 73 2.58 -3.27 7.44
C GLU A 73 3.68 -3.88 8.29
N ALA A 74 4.19 -5.05 7.88
CA ALA A 74 5.29 -5.72 8.53
C ALA A 74 6.08 -6.56 7.53
N VAL A 75 7.41 -6.40 7.57
CA VAL A 75 8.34 -7.30 6.89
C VAL A 75 8.60 -8.50 7.79
N ALA A 76 7.97 -9.64 7.48
CA ALA A 76 8.25 -10.97 8.01
C ALA A 76 8.25 -11.07 9.56
N ASP A 77 7.11 -11.47 10.12
CA ASP A 77 6.95 -11.83 11.55
C ASP A 77 7.62 -13.18 11.91
N GLY A 78 8.84 -13.42 11.42
CA GLY A 78 9.60 -14.66 11.66
C GLY A 78 9.17 -15.88 10.82
N TYR A 79 7.96 -15.89 10.26
CA TYR A 79 7.44 -16.98 9.40
C TYR A 79 7.55 -16.70 7.89
N GLY A 80 8.04 -15.52 7.51
CA GLY A 80 8.23 -15.15 6.10
C GLY A 80 6.98 -14.64 5.39
N GLU A 81 5.87 -14.43 6.10
CA GLU A 81 4.67 -13.80 5.54
C GLU A 81 4.80 -12.27 5.58
N THR A 82 4.49 -11.63 4.45
CA THR A 82 4.43 -10.17 4.33
C THR A 82 3.01 -9.72 4.59
N ILE A 83 2.80 -8.87 5.60
CA ILE A 83 1.48 -8.30 5.86
C ILE A 83 1.36 -7.01 5.05
N LEU A 84 0.39 -6.97 4.13
CA LEU A 84 0.06 -5.81 3.32
C LEU A 84 -1.37 -5.36 3.59
N SER A 85 -1.59 -4.04 3.58
CA SER A 85 -2.93 -3.46 3.79
C SER A 85 -3.26 -2.41 2.73
N ARG A 86 -4.36 -2.65 2.00
CA ARG A 86 -4.94 -1.68 1.05
C ARG A 86 -5.68 -0.55 1.78
N GLU A 87 -6.29 -0.84 2.93
CA GLU A 87 -7.02 0.19 3.69
C GLU A 87 -6.09 1.27 4.22
N LYS A 88 -4.91 0.89 4.74
CA LYS A 88 -3.88 1.83 5.17
C LYS A 88 -3.31 2.61 3.98
N ALA A 89 -3.09 1.96 2.85
CA ALA A 89 -2.67 2.63 1.61
C ALA A 89 -3.66 3.75 1.23
N LYS A 90 -4.97 3.46 1.19
CA LYS A 90 -6.02 4.46 0.89
C LYS A 90 -6.03 5.63 1.89
N ARG A 91 -5.82 5.36 3.19
CA ARG A 91 -5.75 6.43 4.20
C ARG A 91 -4.54 7.33 3.97
N GLN A 92 -3.39 6.74 3.67
CA GLN A 92 -2.14 7.47 3.47
C GLN A 92 -2.18 8.27 2.17
N GLU A 93 -2.71 7.70 1.09
CA GLU A 93 -2.98 8.40 -0.16
C GLU A 93 -3.92 9.60 0.06
N ALA A 94 -5.03 9.39 0.80
CA ALA A 94 -5.95 10.47 1.13
C ALA A 94 -5.28 11.57 1.97
N TRP A 95 -4.40 11.20 2.90
CA TRP A 95 -3.63 12.15 3.70
C TRP A 95 -2.65 12.95 2.84
N THR A 96 -1.89 12.29 1.97
CA THR A 96 -0.99 12.95 1.01
C THR A 96 -1.77 13.90 0.12
N ARG A 97 -2.95 13.50 -0.38
CA ARG A 97 -3.82 14.37 -1.17
C ARG A 97 -4.29 15.60 -0.39
N LEU A 98 -4.65 15.45 0.88
CA LEU A 98 -5.02 16.58 1.74
C LEU A 98 -3.83 17.51 2.00
N GLN A 99 -2.63 16.97 2.17
CA GLN A 99 -1.42 17.75 2.36
C GLN A 99 -1.07 18.57 1.11
N VAL A 100 -1.14 17.95 -0.08
CA VAL A 100 -0.97 18.67 -1.36
C VAL A 100 -2.03 19.74 -1.54
N ALA A 101 -3.29 19.47 -1.20
CA ALA A 101 -4.35 20.46 -1.26
C ALA A 101 -4.12 21.63 -0.29
N LEU A 102 -3.58 21.36 0.90
CA LEU A 102 -3.21 22.39 1.88
C LEU A 102 -2.06 23.26 1.36
N ASP A 103 -1.00 22.65 0.82
CA ASP A 103 0.16 23.36 0.27
C ASP A 103 -0.22 24.19 -0.97
N ALA A 104 -1.14 23.68 -1.80
CA ALA A 104 -1.70 24.38 -2.95
C ALA A 104 -2.81 25.39 -2.59
N ASN A 105 -3.22 25.46 -1.32
CA ASN A 105 -4.31 26.28 -0.81
C ASN A 105 -5.65 26.06 -1.57
N ASP A 106 -5.91 24.81 -1.95
CA ASP A 106 -7.02 24.39 -2.79
C ASP A 106 -8.25 23.98 -1.96
N THR A 107 -9.45 24.10 -2.54
CA THR A 107 -10.70 23.82 -1.80
C THR A 107 -11.08 22.34 -1.90
N VAL A 108 -11.12 21.65 -0.76
CA VAL A 108 -11.53 20.23 -0.69
C VAL A 108 -13.04 20.10 -0.47
N VAL A 109 -13.71 19.29 -1.28
CA VAL A 109 -15.15 19.02 -1.14
C VAL A 109 -15.38 17.91 -0.12
N GLY A 110 -16.03 18.24 1.00
CA GLY A 110 -16.44 17.29 2.03
C GLY A 110 -17.96 17.20 2.16
N MET A 111 -18.48 16.00 2.40
CA MET A 111 -19.89 15.81 2.77
C MET A 111 -20.02 15.79 4.29
N ILE A 112 -20.90 16.62 4.84
CA ILE A 112 -21.16 16.68 6.29
C ILE A 112 -22.01 15.47 6.67
N SER A 113 -21.44 14.51 7.40
CA SER A 113 -22.13 13.28 7.82
C SER A 113 -22.90 13.42 9.13
N GLY A 114 -22.60 14.41 9.97
CA GLY A 114 -23.31 14.63 11.23
C GLY A 114 -22.64 15.67 12.13
N LYS A 115 -23.41 16.22 13.07
CA LYS A 115 -22.90 17.16 14.08
C LYS A 115 -22.56 16.40 15.35
N VAL A 116 -21.28 16.35 15.70
CA VAL A 116 -20.85 15.84 17.02
C VAL A 116 -21.03 16.98 18.03
N ARG A 117 -21.89 16.80 19.03
CA ARG A 117 -21.96 17.70 20.19
C ARG A 117 -20.96 17.15 21.21
N GLY A 118 -19.80 17.79 21.30
CA GLY A 118 -18.94 17.69 22.49
C GLY A 118 -19.59 18.38 23.68
#